data_AF-A0A533XCN6-F1
#
_entry.id   AF-A0A533XCN6-F1
#
_cell.length_a   1.000
_cell.length_b   1.000
_cell.length_c   1.000
_cell.angle_alpha   90.00
_cell.angle_beta   90.00
_cell.angle_gamma   90.00
#
_symmetry.space_group_name_H-M   'P 1'
#
loop_
_entity.id
_entity.type
_entity.pdbx_description
1 polymer ?
#
loop_
_entity_poly.entity_id
_entity_poly.type
_entity_poly.pdbx_seq_one_letter_code
_entity_poly.pdbx_strand_id
1 'polypeptide(L)'
;PLTFASCVFSLGTSALMLMGEQLDPQQERPQVNLSQAKEIIDILSLLDSKTRGNLTSDEQAVLGDMLYALRIKYVDLASGKQATKSP
;
A
#
# COMPACT_ATOMS: atom_id res chain seq x y z
N PRO A 1 -1.94 15.38 16.09
CA PRO A 1 -2.35 14.09 16.68
C PRO A 1 -2.39 13.01 15.59
N LEU A 2 -2.07 11.77 15.93
CA LEU A 2 -2.19 10.64 15.00
C LEU A 2 -3.66 10.30 14.77
N THR A 3 -4.07 10.14 13.51
CA THR A 3 -5.43 9.71 13.11
C THR A 3 -5.38 8.36 12.41
N PHE A 4 -6.49 7.63 12.40
CA PHE A 4 -6.59 6.35 11.68
C PHE A 4 -6.24 6.50 10.20
N ALA A 5 -6.82 7.51 9.54
CA ALA A 5 -6.52 7.83 8.15
C ALA A 5 -5.02 8.08 7.93
N SER A 6 -4.37 8.90 8.77
CA SER A 6 -2.93 9.16 8.64
C SER A 6 -2.07 7.91 8.82
N CYS A 7 -2.49 6.97 9.68
CA CYS A 7 -1.84 5.66 9.84
C CYS A 7 -1.97 4.80 8.57
N VAL A 8 -3.20 4.68 8.03
CA VAL A 8 -3.47 3.94 6.79
C VAL A 8 -2.67 4.52 5.62
N PHE A 9 -2.65 5.84 5.49
CA PHE A 9 -1.85 6.52 4.46
C PHE A 9 -0.37 6.25 4.62
N SER A 10 0.18 6.32 5.84
CA SER A 10 1.60 6.03 6.07
C SER A 10 1.97 4.60 5.64
N LEU A 11 1.18 3.60 6.03
CA LEU A 11 1.40 2.21 5.66
C LEU A 11 1.26 2.01 4.14
N GLY A 12 0.21 2.56 3.54
CA GLY A 12 0.00 2.46 2.09
C GLY A 12 1.12 3.10 1.28
N THR A 13 1.60 4.26 1.71
CA THR A 13 2.75 4.97 1.14
C THR A 13 4.01 4.10 1.17
N SER A 14 4.30 3.47 2.31
CA SER A 14 5.43 2.53 2.42
C SER A 14 5.28 1.33 1.49
N ALA A 15 4.07 0.75 1.37
CA ALA A 15 3.82 -0.36 0.45
C ALA A 15 4.02 0.05 -1.02
N LEU A 16 3.60 1.26 -1.40
CA LEU A 16 3.82 1.81 -2.74
C LEU A 16 5.30 1.99 -3.04
N MET A 17 6.08 2.55 -2.11
CA MET A 17 7.53 2.68 -2.27
C MET A 17 8.23 1.32 -2.44
N LEU A 18 7.82 0.32 -1.66
CA LEU A 18 8.31 -1.07 -1.81
C LEU A 18 7.88 -1.72 -3.12
N MET A 19 6.86 -1.18 -3.78
CA MET A 19 6.44 -1.54 -5.13
C MET A 19 7.11 -0.69 -6.23
N GLY A 20 8.07 0.17 -5.87
CA GLY A 20 8.85 0.98 -6.80
C GLY A 20 8.24 2.34 -7.15
N GLU A 21 7.18 2.77 -6.43
CA GLU A 21 6.66 4.13 -6.60
C GLU A 21 7.60 5.17 -6.03
N GLN A 22 7.82 6.22 -6.81
CA GLN A 22 8.64 7.34 -6.41
C GLN A 22 7.75 8.51 -6.04
N LEU A 23 7.72 8.83 -4.75
CA LEU A 23 6.85 9.86 -4.19
C LEU A 23 7.49 11.25 -4.17
N ASP A 24 8.81 11.28 -4.26
CA ASP A 24 9.59 12.50 -4.38
C ASP A 24 10.57 12.36 -5.57
N PRO A 25 10.57 13.29 -6.53
CA PRO A 25 11.53 13.32 -7.64
C PRO A 25 13.01 13.28 -7.21
N GLN A 26 13.32 13.73 -5.99
CA GLN A 26 14.68 13.76 -5.45
C GLN A 26 15.09 12.48 -4.70
N GLN A 27 14.14 11.58 -4.41
CA GLN A 27 14.46 10.32 -3.74
C GLN A 27 15.23 9.37 -4.68
N GLU A 28 16.19 8.66 -4.09
CA GLU A 28 16.79 7.51 -4.77
C GLU A 28 15.71 6.48 -5.10
N ARG A 29 15.88 5.80 -6.23
CA ARG A 29 14.88 4.85 -6.73
C ARG A 29 14.70 3.74 -5.69
N PRO A 30 13.50 3.56 -5.11
CA PRO A 30 13.28 2.57 -4.08
C PRO A 30 13.63 1.17 -4.60
N GLN A 31 14.33 0.37 -3.79
CA GLN A 31 14.48 -1.04 -4.10
C GLN A 31 13.12 -1.73 -3.99
N VAL A 32 12.67 -2.32 -5.10
CA VAL A 32 11.42 -3.07 -5.15
C VAL A 32 11.54 -4.31 -4.25
N ASN A 33 10.65 -4.40 -3.26
CA ASN A 33 10.53 -5.54 -2.37
C ASN A 33 9.05 -5.91 -2.22
N LEU A 34 8.58 -6.75 -3.14
CA LEU A 34 7.19 -7.21 -3.13
C LEU A 34 6.86 -8.05 -1.89
N SER A 35 7.82 -8.77 -1.30
CA SER A 35 7.57 -9.53 -0.07
C SER A 35 7.14 -8.61 1.07
N GLN A 36 7.89 -7.53 1.29
CA GLN A 36 7.58 -6.56 2.35
C GLN A 36 6.34 -5.74 2.02
N ALA A 37 6.11 -5.41 0.74
CA ALA A 37 4.87 -4.76 0.33
C ALA A 37 3.63 -5.64 0.64
N LYS A 38 3.74 -6.96 0.45
CA LYS A 38 2.68 -7.91 0.81
C LYS A 38 2.42 -7.93 2.31
N GLU A 39 3.47 -7.93 3.14
CA GLU A 39 3.31 -7.88 4.61
C GLU A 39 2.51 -6.66 5.05
N ILE A 40 2.74 -5.50 4.44
CA ILE A 40 1.95 -4.29 4.75
C ILE A 40 0.50 -4.42 4.29
N ILE A 41 0.24 -5.00 3.12
CA ILE A 41 -1.13 -5.30 2.66
C ILE A 41 -1.84 -6.25 3.63
N ASP A 42 -1.12 -7.26 4.13
CA ASP A 42 -1.65 -8.21 5.11
C ASP A 42 -1.96 -7.50 6.44
N ILE A 43 -1.10 -6.57 6.90
CA ILE A 43 -1.35 -5.74 8.09
C ILE A 43 -2.61 -4.89 7.91
N LEU A 44 -2.75 -4.18 6.78
CA LEU A 44 -3.95 -3.38 6.50
C LEU A 44 -5.21 -4.26 6.42
N SER A 45 -5.09 -5.46 5.86
CA SER A 45 -6.19 -6.43 5.78
C SER A 45 -6.59 -6.96 7.16
N LEU A 46 -5.60 -7.19 8.03
CA LEU A 46 -5.83 -7.56 9.42
C LEU A 46 -6.55 -6.42 10.16
N LEU A 47 -6.10 -5.17 9.97
CA LEU A 47 -6.75 -4.00 10.56
C LEU A 47 -8.22 -3.92 10.15
N ASP A 48 -8.54 -4.02 8.85
CA ASP A 48 -9.93 -4.02 8.36
C ASP A 48 -10.78 -5.08 9.07
N SER A 49 -10.25 -6.31 9.21
CA SER A 49 -10.97 -7.39 9.89
C SER A 49 -11.17 -7.12 11.39
N LYS A 50 -10.19 -6.51 12.06
CA LYS A 50 -10.18 -6.32 13.52
C LYS A 50 -10.91 -5.06 13.96
N THR A 51 -11.00 -4.05 13.09
CA THR A 51 -11.67 -2.78 13.39
C THR A 51 -13.08 -2.70 12.81
N ARG A 52 -13.56 -3.71 12.07
CA ARG A 52 -14.93 -3.76 11.56
C ARG A 52 -15.96 -3.47 12.66
N GLY A 53 -16.87 -2.53 12.36
CA GLY A 53 -17.90 -2.06 13.30
C GLY A 53 -17.43 -0.97 14.27
N ASN A 54 -16.13 -0.65 14.31
CA ASN A 54 -15.56 0.45 15.09
C ASN A 54 -15.06 1.61 14.22
N LEU A 55 -15.07 1.46 12.89
CA LEU A 55 -14.70 2.52 11.96
C LEU A 55 -15.89 3.42 11.64
N THR A 56 -15.62 4.71 11.53
CA THR A 56 -16.54 5.64 10.85
C THR A 56 -16.63 5.32 9.36
N SER A 57 -17.66 5.82 8.68
CA SER A 57 -17.82 5.64 7.23
C SER A 57 -16.59 6.12 6.45
N ASP A 58 -16.00 7.24 6.85
CA ASP A 58 -14.83 7.82 6.18
C ASP A 58 -13.58 6.94 6.41
N GLU A 59 -13.36 6.45 7.63
CA GLU A 59 -12.23 5.55 7.93
C GLU A 59 -12.34 4.21 7.20
N GLN A 60 -13.56 3.67 7.10
CA GLN A 60 -13.82 2.45 6.35
C GLN A 60 -13.56 2.65 4.85
N ALA A 61 -13.95 3.79 4.28
CA ALA A 61 -13.68 4.15 2.89
C ALA A 61 -12.17 4.29 2.64
N VAL A 62 -11.46 5.05 3.48
CA VAL A 62 -10.00 5.25 3.36
C VAL A 62 -9.25 3.91 3.39
N LEU A 63 -9.58 3.02 4.32
CA LEU A 63 -8.94 1.70 4.41
C LEU A 63 -9.28 0.80 3.22
N GLY A 64 -10.55 0.78 2.82
CA GLY A 64 -11.04 -0.02 1.69
C GLY A 64 -10.39 0.39 0.37
N ASP A 65 -10.38 1.69 0.08
CA ASP A 65 -9.80 2.25 -1.15
C ASP A 65 -8.29 2.00 -1.21
N MET A 66 -7.59 2.19 -0.09
CA MET A 66 -6.16 1.89 0.02
C MET A 66 -5.87 0.40 -0.23
N LEU A 67 -6.60 -0.50 0.44
CA LEU A 67 -6.44 -1.95 0.25
C LEU A 67 -6.69 -2.37 -1.19
N TYR A 68 -7.73 -1.81 -1.83
CA TYR A 68 -8.04 -2.09 -3.23
C TYR A 68 -6.89 -1.66 -4.15
N ALA A 69 -6.44 -0.40 -4.03
CA ALA A 69 -5.38 0.14 -4.87
C ALA A 69 -4.07 -0.65 -4.74
N LEU A 70 -3.67 -0.99 -3.50
CA LEU A 70 -2.45 -1.75 -3.24
C LEU A 70 -2.52 -3.17 -3.80
N ARG A 71 -3.66 -3.86 -3.67
CA ARG A 71 -3.82 -5.24 -4.14
C ARG A 71 -3.76 -5.33 -5.66
N ILE A 72 -4.43 -4.41 -6.37
CA ILE A 72 -4.38 -4.37 -7.84
C ILE A 72 -2.93 -4.17 -8.30
N LYS A 73 -2.26 -3.16 -7.76
CA LYS A 73 -0.86 -2.86 -8.10
C LYS A 73 0.06 -4.03 -7.80
N TYR A 74 -0.10 -4.65 -6.63
CA TYR A 74 0.69 -5.81 -6.22
C TYR A 74 0.54 -6.97 -7.19
N VAL A 75 -0.70 -7.31 -7.58
CA VAL A 75 -0.97 -8.37 -8.54
C VAL A 75 -0.37 -8.07 -9.91
N ASP A 76 -0.46 -6.82 -10.39
CA ASP A 76 0.14 -6.43 -11.67
C ASP A 76 1.66 -6.62 -11.68
N LEU A 77 2.34 -6.27 -10.58
CA LEU A 77 3.78 -6.44 -10.44
C LEU A 77 4.17 -7.91 -10.25
N ALA A 78 3.44 -8.64 -9.39
CA ALA A 78 3.69 -10.05 -9.11
C ALA A 78 3.44 -10.95 -10.32
N SER A 79 2.53 -10.55 -11.22
CA SER A 79 2.24 -11.27 -12.46
C SER A 79 3.27 -11.02 -13.58
N GLY A 80 4.32 -10.24 -13.33
CA GLY A 80 5.42 -10.04 -14.27
C GLY A 80 5.12 -9.13 -15.46
N LYS A 81 4.04 -8.34 -15.43
CA LYS A 81 3.68 -7.42 -16.54
C LYS A 81 4.63 -6.21 -16.71
N GLN A 82 5.71 -6.10 -15.93
CA GLN A 82 6.72 -5.04 -16.05
C GLN A 82 8.17 -5.55 -16.14
N ALA A 83 8.41 -6.68 -16.80
CA ALA A 83 9.76 -7.07 -17.19
C ALA A 83 10.22 -6.38 -18.50
N THR A 84 10.14 -5.05 -18.63
CA THR A 84 10.92 -4.30 -19.65
C THR A 84 10.89 -2.79 -19.37
N LYS A 85 11.88 -2.26 -18.64
CA LYS A 85 12.47 -0.95 -18.98
C LYS A 85 13.88 -0.82 -18.37
N SER A 86 14.85 -1.43 -19.03
CA SER A 86 16.22 -0.90 -19.13
C SER A 86 16.32 -0.14 -20.47
N PRO A 87 17.03 0.98 -20.48
CA PRO A 87 18.41 0.97 -20.97
C PRO A 87 19.42 1.19 -19.85
#